data_AF-A0A529LPE3-F1
#
_entry.id   AF-A0A529LPE3-F1
#
_cell.length_a   1.000
_cell.length_b   1.000
_cell.length_c   1.000
_cell.angle_alpha   90.00
_cell.angle_beta   90.00
_cell.angle_gamma   90.00
#
_symmetry.space_group_name_H-M   'P 1'
#
loop_
_entity.id
_entity.type
_entity.pdbx_description
1 polymer ?
#
loop_
_entity_poly.entity_id
_entity_poly.type
_entity_poly.pdbx_seq_one_letter_code
_entity_poly.pdbx_strand_id
1 'polypeptide(L)' 'MRIGFIGLGVMGAPMARHLADAGHEIVTVLN' A
#
# COMPACT_ATOMS: atom_id res chain seq x y z
N MET A 1 11.86 1.51 0.37
CA MET A 1 11.34 2.87 0.09
C MET A 1 10.01 3.03 0.81
N ARG A 2 9.62 4.26 1.20
CA ARG A 2 8.34 4.53 1.89
C ARG A 2 7.28 4.90 0.86
N ILE A 3 6.15 4.21 0.85
CA ILE A 3 5.09 4.36 -0.16
C ILE A 3 3.78 4.67 0.54
N GLY A 4 3.13 5.77 0.13
CA GLY A 4 1.85 6.22 0.68
C GLY A 4 0.67 5.82 -0.20
N PHE A 5 -0.38 5.23 0.40
CA PHE A 5 -1.69 5.04 -0.24
C PHE A 5 -2.76 5.90 0.46
N ILE A 6 -3.54 6.62 -0.34
CA ILE A 6 -4.72 7.35 0.13
C ILE A 6 -5.94 6.50 -0.27
N GLY A 7 -6.30 5.56 0.61
CA GLY A 7 -7.31 4.54 0.35
C GLY A 7 -6.78 3.31 -0.39
N LEU A 8 -7.02 2.13 0.19
CA LEU A 8 -6.78 0.83 -0.43
C LEU A 8 -8.11 0.26 -0.91
N GLY A 9 -8.59 0.71 -2.08
CA GLY A 9 -9.73 0.07 -2.75
C GLY A 9 -9.41 -1.35 -3.20
N VAL A 10 -10.36 -2.02 -3.86
CA VAL A 10 -10.20 -3.41 -4.35
C VAL A 10 -8.99 -3.62 -5.27
N MET A 11 -8.55 -2.58 -5.99
CA MET A 11 -7.33 -2.60 -6.81
C MET A 11 -6.07 -2.21 -6.03
N GLY A 12 -6.19 -1.31 -5.06
CA GLY A 12 -5.05 -0.79 -4.29
C GLY A 12 -4.49 -1.81 -3.30
N ALA A 13 -5.37 -2.61 -2.69
CA ALA A 13 -5.00 -3.65 -1.74
C ALA A 13 -3.99 -4.69 -2.28
N PRO A 14 -4.19 -5.33 -3.46
CA PRO A 14 -3.21 -6.27 -4.00
C PRO A 14 -1.89 -5.60 -4.39
N MET A 15 -1.92 -4.35 -4.88
CA MET A 15 -0.70 -3.60 -5.20
C MET A 15 0.12 -3.29 -3.94
N ALA A 16 -0.52 -2.80 -2.88
CA ALA A 16 0.13 -2.53 -1.60
C ALA A 16 0.73 -3.80 -0.99
N ARG A 17 0.06 -4.95 -1.14
CA ARG A 17 0.58 -6.25 -0.71
C ARG A 17 1.85 -6.65 -1.44
N HIS A 18 1.88 -6.57 -2.77
CA HIS A 18 3.10 -6.87 -3.52
C HIS A 18 4.28 -5.97 -3.15
N LEU A 19 4.02 -4.68 -2.89
CA LEU A 19 5.06 -3.74 -2.49
C LEU A 19 5.56 -4.02 -1.06
N ALA A 20 4.68 -4.41 -0.14
CA ALA A 20 5.07 -4.85 1.20
C ALA A 20 5.91 -6.14 1.14
N ASP A 21 5.50 -7.12 0.33
CA ASP A 21 6.23 -8.38 0.13
C ASP A 21 7.63 -8.13 -0.50
N ALA A 22 7.76 -7.07 -1.31
CA ALA A 22 9.04 -6.60 -1.85
C ALA A 22 9.93 -5.83 -0.84
N GLY A 23 9.50 -5.73 0.43
CA GLY A 23 10.25 -5.05 1.50
C GLY A 23 10.12 -3.52 1.49
N HIS A 24 9.06 -2.99 0.87
CA HIS A 24 8.75 -1.55 0.97
C HIS A 24 7.88 -1.26 2.19
N GLU A 25 8.14 -0.13 2.84
CA GLU A 25 7.35 0.34 3.98
C GLU A 25 6.10 1.04 3.42
N ILE A 26 4.92 0.50 3.74
CA ILE A 26 3.64 1.01 3.26
C ILE A 26 2.96 1.82 4.35
N VAL A 27 2.57 3.05 4.01
CA VAL A 27 1.77 3.93 4.87
C VAL A 27 0.43 4.14 4.20
N THR A 28 -0.67 3.89 4.91
CA THR A 28 -2.01 4.06 4.37
C THR A 28 -2.86 4.88 5.31
N VAL A 29 -3.69 5.77 4.76
CA VAL A 29 -4.71 6.48 5.53
C VAL A 29 -6.10 6.11 5.01
N LEU A 30 -7.01 5.85 5.96
CA LEU A 30 -8.44 5.73 5.71
C LEU A 30 -9.06 7.08 6.07
N ASN A 31 -9.88 7.64 5.17
CA ASN A 31 -10.72 8.78 5.51
C ASN A 31 -11.88 8.34 6.40
#